data_AF-F2QUH0-F1
#
_entry.id   AF-F2QUH0-F1
#
_cell.length_a   1.000
_cell.length_b   1.000
_cell.length_c   1.000
_cell.angle_alpha   90.00
_cell.angle_beta   90.00
_cell.angle_gamma   90.00
#
_symmetry.space_group_name_H-M   'P 1'
#
loop_
_entity.id
_entity.type
_entity.pdbx_description
1 polymer ?
#
loop_
_entity_poly.entity_id
_entity_poly.type
_entity_poly.pdbx_seq_one_letter_code
_entity_poly.pdbx_strand_id
1 'polypeptide(L)'
;MTVNGGTGEKSLWNDDDGFYYDAISWGESTSMQLPIRSLVGLIPLYASLTLEPELIKKFPSFTKRLDWFIKMKGNVAERNIESMSARGVGERLLLSLVSKERLVSILEKMLDEDEFLSQYGIRSLSKYHEEHPFEMEVHGQNYEVKYLPGESDSGLFGGNSNWRGPIWLPVNFLIVESLQKFYLYYGSSLKVECPKGSGKYLNLAQVAEEIQHRLIHLFIRDVNGKRASNGDCDLLNEDKHFKNYVLFYEYFEGDTGRGLGAGHQTGWTALVAKWIHDTGISCRVPKTPKTDDRRPSYFLQKHGTNDEDIYPDDQDDLSQSFSPYMSTPFPGNLTRRRSGKSLLNLTTDVLDMTDEELKAHRRNLPGLSRTASLASSKSGYVSAGGASGSEVLSRKSSCSESDEIDFFNQVRDAISNYELKDDDNLSGDELESHIN
;
A
#
# COMPACT_ATOMS: atom_id res chain seq x y z
N MET A 1 11.27 -21.06 -3.87
CA MET A 1 11.18 -21.33 -2.42
C MET A 1 10.86 -22.78 -2.18
N THR A 2 11.69 -23.43 -1.38
CA THR A 2 11.66 -24.85 -1.03
C THR A 2 11.94 -24.99 0.47
N VAL A 3 11.39 -26.02 1.12
CA VAL A 3 11.77 -26.46 2.46
C VAL A 3 12.66 -27.69 2.31
N ASN A 4 13.79 -27.69 3.02
CA ASN A 4 14.79 -28.77 2.96
C ASN A 4 14.62 -29.69 4.17
N GLY A 5 13.71 -30.67 4.06
CA GLY A 5 13.27 -31.54 5.15
C GLY A 5 13.99 -32.89 5.20
N GLY A 6 15.33 -32.90 5.27
CA GLY A 6 16.19 -34.08 5.47
C GLY A 6 16.26 -35.11 4.32
N THR A 7 15.19 -35.24 3.52
CA THR A 7 15.00 -36.26 2.48
C THR A 7 14.76 -35.68 1.08
N GLY A 8 14.76 -34.35 0.95
CA GLY A 8 14.70 -33.63 -0.32
C GLY A 8 14.13 -32.22 -0.17
N GLU A 9 14.40 -31.37 -1.17
CA GLU A 9 13.74 -30.08 -1.31
C GLU A 9 12.28 -30.27 -1.75
N LYS A 10 11.32 -29.96 -0.88
CA LYS A 10 9.90 -29.84 -1.28
C LYS A 10 9.59 -28.39 -1.61
N SER A 11 8.95 -28.17 -2.76
CA SER A 11 8.44 -26.86 -3.18
C SER A 11 7.37 -26.37 -2.19
N LEU A 12 7.41 -25.07 -1.85
CA LEU A 12 6.28 -24.40 -1.19
C LEU A 12 5.23 -23.91 -2.21
N TRP A 13 5.60 -23.83 -3.49
CA TRP A 13 4.62 -23.65 -4.56
C TRP A 13 3.90 -24.97 -4.83
N ASN A 14 2.58 -24.92 -4.91
CA ASN A 14 1.71 -25.99 -5.38
C ASN A 14 1.27 -25.67 -6.83
N ASP A 15 1.59 -26.57 -7.76
CA ASP A 15 1.33 -26.35 -9.20
C ASP A 15 -0.12 -26.68 -9.61
N ASP A 16 -0.85 -27.50 -8.84
CA ASP A 16 -2.26 -27.83 -9.11
C ASP A 16 -3.20 -26.69 -8.69
N ASP A 17 -3.01 -26.16 -7.48
CA ASP A 17 -3.76 -25.00 -6.98
C ASP A 17 -3.23 -23.67 -7.53
N GLY A 18 -1.97 -23.60 -7.96
CA GLY A 18 -1.32 -22.36 -8.37
C GLY A 18 -1.19 -21.35 -7.22
N PHE A 19 -0.66 -21.79 -6.08
CA PHE A 19 -0.50 -20.95 -4.89
C PHE A 19 0.72 -21.38 -4.05
N TYR A 20 1.15 -20.53 -3.13
CA TYR A 20 2.18 -20.88 -2.13
C TYR A 20 1.52 -21.32 -0.82
N TYR A 21 1.95 -22.47 -0.30
CA TYR A 21 1.48 -23.04 0.96
C TYR A 21 2.65 -23.26 1.93
N ASP A 22 2.37 -23.16 3.22
CA ASP A 22 3.30 -23.61 4.26
C ASP A 22 3.46 -25.14 4.20
N ALA A 23 4.60 -25.64 4.66
CA ALA A 23 4.86 -27.07 4.77
C ALA A 23 5.36 -27.42 6.17
N ILE A 24 4.75 -28.42 6.80
CA ILE A 24 5.22 -29.01 8.06
C ILE A 24 6.13 -30.20 7.77
N SER A 25 7.01 -30.52 8.73
CA SER A 25 7.92 -31.67 8.67
C SER A 25 7.99 -32.32 10.06
N TRP A 26 7.88 -33.64 10.13
CA TRP A 26 7.96 -34.39 11.39
C TRP A 26 8.53 -35.80 11.20
N GLY A 27 9.38 -36.21 12.16
CA GLY A 27 10.27 -37.37 11.97
C GLY A 27 11.29 -37.13 10.85
N GLU A 28 12.05 -38.17 10.50
CA GLU A 28 13.19 -38.05 9.56
C GLU A 28 12.78 -37.89 8.09
N SER A 29 11.53 -38.18 7.73
CA SER A 29 11.10 -38.28 6.32
C SER A 29 9.67 -37.80 5.99
N THR A 30 8.86 -37.41 6.99
CA THR A 30 7.48 -36.95 6.74
C THR A 30 7.43 -35.45 6.58
N SER A 31 6.93 -34.97 5.44
CA SER A 31 6.59 -33.57 5.24
C SER A 31 5.40 -33.44 4.29
N MET A 32 4.48 -32.52 4.61
CA MET A 32 3.30 -32.20 3.81
C MET A 32 3.12 -30.70 3.68
N GLN A 33 2.56 -30.24 2.56
CA GLN A 33 1.99 -28.88 2.46
C GLN A 33 0.68 -28.82 3.28
N LEU A 34 0.39 -27.65 3.85
CA LEU A 34 -0.90 -27.32 4.42
C LEU A 34 -1.66 -26.43 3.41
N PRO A 35 -2.69 -26.92 2.70
CA PRO A 35 -3.45 -26.16 1.70
C PRO A 35 -4.37 -25.11 2.34
N ILE A 36 -3.75 -24.14 3.01
CA ILE A 36 -4.37 -23.02 3.72
C ILE A 36 -4.01 -21.75 2.95
N ARG A 37 -4.99 -21.15 2.27
CA ARG A 37 -4.85 -19.94 1.45
C ARG A 37 -4.79 -18.70 2.35
N SER A 38 -3.68 -18.54 3.07
CA SER A 38 -3.42 -17.40 3.95
C SER A 38 -2.57 -16.33 3.26
N LEU A 39 -2.41 -15.18 3.93
CA LEU A 39 -1.42 -14.16 3.54
C LEU A 39 0.02 -14.70 3.41
N VAL A 40 0.37 -15.81 4.07
CA VAL A 40 1.72 -16.39 3.98
C VAL A 40 2.02 -16.78 2.53
N GLY A 41 1.02 -17.26 1.78
CA GLY A 41 1.13 -17.51 0.34
C GLY A 41 1.30 -16.25 -0.52
N LEU A 42 1.03 -15.06 0.03
CA LEU A 42 1.25 -13.75 -0.64
C LEU A 42 2.58 -13.08 -0.26
N ILE A 43 3.19 -13.44 0.88
CA ILE A 43 4.53 -12.95 1.31
C ILE A 43 5.59 -13.07 0.19
N PRO A 44 5.61 -14.13 -0.66
CA PRO A 44 6.50 -14.21 -1.83
C PRO A 44 6.54 -12.96 -2.73
N LEU A 45 5.44 -12.21 -2.84
CA LEU A 45 5.36 -10.96 -3.62
C LEU A 45 6.27 -9.85 -3.05
N TYR A 46 6.48 -9.83 -1.73
CA TYR A 46 7.23 -8.78 -1.03
C TYR A 46 8.72 -8.85 -1.35
N ALA A 47 9.22 -10.06 -1.63
CA ALA A 47 10.54 -10.33 -2.17
C ALA A 47 10.59 -9.95 -3.67
N SER A 48 10.47 -8.65 -3.92
CA SER A 48 10.55 -8.00 -5.22
C SER A 48 11.40 -6.72 -5.11
N LEU A 49 12.25 -6.47 -6.10
CA LEU A 49 13.04 -5.26 -6.26
C LEU A 49 13.30 -4.97 -7.74
N THR A 50 12.87 -3.81 -8.20
CA THR A 50 13.08 -3.34 -9.57
C THR A 50 14.30 -2.41 -9.60
N LEU A 51 15.30 -2.73 -10.42
CA LEU A 51 16.57 -1.99 -10.51
C LEU A 51 16.60 -1.12 -11.77
N GLU A 52 16.81 0.18 -11.58
CA GLU A 52 16.90 1.14 -12.69
C GLU A 52 18.30 1.16 -13.34
N PRO A 53 18.41 1.31 -14.68
CA PRO A 53 19.70 1.35 -15.37
C PRO A 53 20.64 2.42 -14.82
N GLU A 54 20.11 3.58 -14.44
CA GLU A 54 20.84 4.73 -13.91
C GLU A 54 21.41 4.45 -12.52
N LEU A 55 20.80 3.53 -11.76
CA LEU A 55 21.30 3.05 -10.48
C LEU A 55 22.38 1.98 -10.70
N ILE A 56 22.13 1.03 -11.60
CA ILE A 56 23.09 -0.03 -11.98
C ILE A 56 24.41 0.61 -12.48
N LYS A 57 24.32 1.59 -13.41
CA LYS A 57 25.46 2.34 -13.96
C LYS A 57 26.33 3.03 -12.90
N LYS A 58 25.77 3.42 -11.74
CA LYS A 58 26.50 4.06 -10.63
C LYS A 58 27.33 3.07 -9.80
N PHE A 59 27.00 1.78 -9.84
CA PHE A 59 27.67 0.75 -9.02
C PHE A 59 28.30 -0.34 -9.90
N PRO A 60 29.40 -0.04 -10.64
CA PRO A 60 30.02 -1.00 -11.56
C PRO A 60 30.52 -2.28 -10.87
N SER A 61 31.02 -2.19 -9.64
CA SER A 61 31.45 -3.35 -8.85
C SER A 61 30.30 -4.26 -8.40
N PHE A 62 29.09 -3.72 -8.24
CA PHE A 62 27.87 -4.52 -8.04
C PHE A 62 27.43 -5.15 -9.37
N THR A 63 27.33 -4.34 -10.43
CA THR A 63 26.95 -4.77 -11.78
C THR A 63 27.79 -5.94 -12.26
N LYS A 64 29.13 -5.87 -12.14
CA LYS A 64 30.03 -6.99 -12.49
C LYS A 64 29.73 -8.29 -11.73
N ARG A 65 29.29 -8.22 -10.47
CA ARG A 65 28.89 -9.40 -9.68
C ARG A 65 27.50 -9.90 -10.06
N LEU A 66 26.58 -8.99 -10.37
CA LEU A 66 25.23 -9.29 -10.88
C LEU A 66 25.35 -10.04 -12.22
N ASP A 67 26.03 -9.45 -13.21
CA ASP A 67 26.26 -10.05 -14.54
C ASP A 67 26.96 -11.41 -14.45
N TRP A 68 27.93 -11.55 -13.53
CA TRP A 68 28.59 -12.84 -13.27
C TRP A 68 27.62 -13.87 -12.68
N PHE A 69 26.81 -13.50 -11.69
CA PHE A 69 25.82 -14.40 -11.09
C PHE A 69 24.81 -14.87 -12.14
N ILE A 70 24.28 -13.96 -12.95
CA ILE A 70 23.36 -14.26 -14.05
C ILE A 70 23.97 -15.31 -14.99
N LYS A 71 25.20 -15.08 -15.42
CA LYS A 71 25.91 -15.95 -16.37
C LYS A 71 26.34 -17.30 -15.78
N MET A 72 26.69 -17.34 -14.49
CA MET A 72 27.30 -18.52 -13.84
C MET A 72 26.31 -19.35 -13.01
N LYS A 73 25.14 -18.78 -12.68
CA LYS A 73 24.07 -19.41 -11.87
C LYS A 73 22.70 -19.32 -12.56
N GLY A 74 22.67 -19.32 -13.90
CA GLY A 74 21.43 -19.26 -14.71
C GLY A 74 20.32 -20.17 -14.19
N ASN A 75 20.59 -21.47 -13.97
CA ASN A 75 19.62 -22.43 -13.44
C ASN A 75 19.03 -22.08 -12.06
N VAL A 76 19.69 -21.24 -11.25
CA VAL A 76 19.21 -20.76 -9.95
C VAL A 76 18.45 -19.44 -10.11
N ALA A 77 18.92 -18.57 -11.01
CA ALA A 77 18.22 -17.36 -11.43
C ALA A 77 16.88 -17.69 -12.09
N GLU A 78 16.85 -18.47 -13.16
CA GLU A 78 15.61 -18.86 -13.88
C GLU A 78 14.56 -19.53 -12.97
N ARG A 79 14.98 -20.22 -11.90
CA ARG A 79 14.07 -20.86 -10.93
C ARG A 79 13.53 -19.94 -9.82
N ASN A 80 14.17 -18.80 -9.55
CA ASN A 80 13.87 -17.95 -8.38
C ASN A 80 13.93 -16.43 -8.65
N ILE A 81 14.28 -15.99 -9.87
CA ILE A 81 14.51 -14.59 -10.26
C ILE A 81 14.26 -14.46 -11.78
N GLU A 82 13.00 -14.27 -12.18
CA GLU A 82 12.60 -14.36 -13.61
C GLU A 82 13.41 -13.48 -14.56
N SER A 83 13.65 -12.21 -14.22
CA SER A 83 14.22 -11.23 -15.16
C SER A 83 15.48 -10.57 -14.64
N MET A 84 16.53 -11.39 -14.57
CA MET A 84 17.90 -10.89 -14.61
C MET A 84 18.47 -10.80 -16.05
N SER A 85 17.91 -11.57 -17.00
CA SER A 85 18.37 -11.63 -18.40
C SER A 85 17.54 -10.76 -19.33
N ALA A 86 16.21 -10.80 -19.23
CA ALA A 86 15.30 -9.92 -19.95
C ALA A 86 15.21 -8.53 -19.32
N ARG A 87 14.84 -7.54 -20.14
CA ARG A 87 14.76 -6.12 -19.78
C ARG A 87 13.30 -5.68 -19.76
N GLY A 88 12.90 -5.03 -18.67
CA GLY A 88 11.58 -4.45 -18.50
C GLY A 88 11.48 -3.03 -19.04
N VAL A 89 10.36 -2.37 -18.75
CA VAL A 89 10.09 -1.00 -19.19
C VAL A 89 11.19 -0.05 -18.69
N GLY A 90 11.84 0.65 -19.63
CA GLY A 90 12.98 1.51 -19.33
C GLY A 90 14.28 0.75 -19.01
N GLU A 91 14.53 -0.39 -19.64
CA GLU A 91 15.75 -1.23 -19.45
C GLU A 91 15.97 -1.77 -18.02
N ARG A 92 14.93 -1.69 -17.18
CA ARG A 92 14.95 -2.12 -15.78
C ARG A 92 15.14 -3.64 -15.66
N LEU A 93 15.74 -4.08 -14.55
CA LEU A 93 15.80 -5.50 -14.16
C LEU A 93 14.83 -5.76 -12.99
N LEU A 94 14.32 -6.98 -12.89
CA LEU A 94 13.46 -7.42 -11.78
C LEU A 94 14.12 -8.55 -11.01
N LEU A 95 14.44 -8.29 -9.75
CA LEU A 95 14.82 -9.30 -8.78
C LEU A 95 13.57 -9.71 -7.99
N SER A 96 12.95 -10.86 -8.29
CA SER A 96 11.81 -11.35 -7.51
C SER A 96 11.67 -12.88 -7.49
N LEU A 97 11.25 -13.41 -6.32
CA LEU A 97 11.00 -14.84 -6.08
C LEU A 97 9.77 -15.41 -6.81
N VAL A 98 8.99 -14.57 -7.49
CA VAL A 98 7.72 -14.93 -8.13
C VAL A 98 7.84 -14.67 -9.63
N SER A 99 7.63 -15.71 -10.45
CA SER A 99 7.54 -15.57 -11.91
C SER A 99 6.24 -14.87 -12.31
N LYS A 100 6.13 -14.38 -13.53
CA LYS A 100 4.95 -13.75 -14.11
C LYS A 100 3.74 -14.69 -14.09
N GLU A 101 3.92 -15.97 -14.38
CA GLU A 101 2.88 -16.99 -14.36
C GLU A 101 2.37 -17.21 -12.93
N ARG A 102 3.31 -17.35 -11.97
CA ARG A 102 2.98 -17.44 -10.55
C ARG A 102 2.31 -16.16 -10.04
N LEU A 103 2.78 -14.99 -10.45
CA LEU A 103 2.24 -13.69 -10.12
C LEU A 103 0.78 -13.58 -10.60
N VAL A 104 0.50 -13.92 -11.85
CA VAL A 104 -0.87 -13.96 -12.37
C VAL A 104 -1.73 -14.95 -11.57
N SER A 105 -1.27 -16.18 -11.37
CA SER A 105 -2.05 -17.22 -10.67
C SER A 105 -2.32 -16.93 -9.18
N ILE A 106 -1.40 -16.20 -8.51
CA ILE A 106 -1.61 -15.63 -7.17
C ILE A 106 -2.63 -14.50 -7.23
N LEU A 107 -2.48 -13.56 -8.18
CA LEU A 107 -3.37 -12.41 -8.31
C LEU A 107 -4.81 -12.80 -8.65
N GLU A 108 -5.03 -13.89 -9.39
CA GLU A 108 -6.39 -14.38 -9.66
C GLU A 108 -7.17 -14.72 -8.38
N LYS A 109 -6.50 -15.25 -7.34
CA LYS A 109 -7.11 -15.51 -6.03
C LYS A 109 -7.09 -14.28 -5.12
N MET A 110 -5.99 -13.54 -5.15
CA MET A 110 -5.83 -12.31 -4.33
C MET A 110 -6.87 -11.24 -4.68
N LEU A 111 -7.34 -11.21 -5.92
CA LEU A 111 -8.29 -10.22 -6.45
C LEU A 111 -9.72 -10.75 -6.61
N ASP A 112 -10.03 -11.94 -6.09
CA ASP A 112 -11.38 -12.49 -6.05
C ASP A 112 -12.11 -12.04 -4.77
N GLU A 113 -13.34 -11.54 -4.93
CA GLU A 113 -14.15 -11.00 -3.81
C GLU A 113 -14.70 -12.13 -2.91
N ASP A 114 -14.77 -13.36 -3.42
CA ASP A 114 -15.14 -14.58 -2.68
C ASP A 114 -13.91 -15.32 -2.08
N GLU A 115 -12.68 -14.89 -2.40
CA GLU A 115 -11.45 -15.30 -1.72
C GLU A 115 -10.88 -14.17 -0.85
N PHE A 116 -9.89 -13.42 -1.36
CA PHE A 116 -9.09 -12.49 -0.55
C PHE A 116 -9.55 -11.02 -0.60
N LEU A 117 -10.24 -10.60 -1.66
CA LEU A 117 -10.52 -9.18 -1.95
C LEU A 117 -11.81 -8.69 -1.28
N SER A 118 -11.70 -8.27 -0.02
CA SER A 118 -12.78 -7.55 0.66
C SER A 118 -13.08 -6.20 -0.01
N GLN A 119 -14.27 -5.65 0.24
CA GLN A 119 -14.59 -4.24 -0.03
C GLN A 119 -13.65 -3.25 0.69
N TYR A 120 -12.89 -3.73 1.69
CA TYR A 120 -12.06 -2.90 2.57
C TYR A 120 -10.54 -3.20 2.49
N GLY A 121 -10.11 -4.12 1.63
CA GLY A 121 -8.69 -4.49 1.45
C GLY A 121 -8.49 -5.99 1.22
N ILE A 122 -7.26 -6.47 1.40
CA ILE A 122 -6.91 -7.90 1.34
C ILE A 122 -7.07 -8.53 2.74
N ARG A 123 -7.89 -9.59 2.82
CA ARG A 123 -8.16 -10.42 4.00
C ARG A 123 -6.92 -11.21 4.45
N SER A 124 -6.85 -11.61 5.72
CA SER A 124 -5.70 -12.38 6.24
C SER A 124 -5.71 -13.89 5.89
N LEU A 125 -6.90 -14.41 5.60
CA LEU A 125 -7.16 -15.75 5.08
C LEU A 125 -8.22 -15.64 3.98
N SER A 126 -8.14 -16.47 2.94
CA SER A 126 -9.16 -16.54 1.91
C SER A 126 -10.52 -16.94 2.49
N LYS A 127 -11.58 -16.24 2.08
CA LYS A 127 -12.97 -16.54 2.43
C LYS A 127 -13.46 -17.90 1.88
N TYR A 128 -12.74 -18.50 0.92
CA TYR A 128 -12.90 -19.91 0.53
C TYR A 128 -12.97 -20.87 1.73
N HIS A 129 -12.20 -20.59 2.79
CA HIS A 129 -12.17 -21.38 4.02
C HIS A 129 -13.36 -21.15 4.96
N GLU A 130 -14.40 -20.40 4.56
CA GLU A 130 -15.68 -20.33 5.28
C GLU A 130 -16.53 -21.59 5.03
N GLU A 131 -16.55 -22.05 3.78
CA GLU A 131 -17.20 -23.30 3.35
C GLU A 131 -16.22 -24.49 3.34
N HIS A 132 -14.92 -24.25 3.12
CA HIS A 132 -13.89 -25.27 2.97
C HIS A 132 -12.79 -25.13 4.05
N PRO A 133 -13.10 -25.30 5.34
CA PRO A 133 -12.09 -25.25 6.40
C PRO A 133 -11.01 -26.32 6.17
N PHE A 134 -9.77 -26.02 6.58
CA PHE A 134 -8.72 -27.03 6.58
C PHE A 134 -8.76 -27.81 7.89
N GLU A 135 -9.01 -29.12 7.82
CA GLU A 135 -9.07 -30.03 8.97
C GLU A 135 -7.90 -31.01 8.99
N MET A 136 -7.39 -31.33 10.18
CA MET A 136 -6.36 -32.35 10.39
C MET A 136 -6.52 -33.06 11.74
N GLU A 137 -6.63 -34.39 11.73
CA GLU A 137 -6.57 -35.21 12.95
C GLU A 137 -5.10 -35.50 13.33
N VAL A 138 -4.73 -35.19 14.58
CA VAL A 138 -3.43 -35.54 15.16
C VAL A 138 -3.65 -36.16 16.54
N HIS A 139 -3.22 -37.42 16.71
CA HIS A 139 -3.34 -38.18 17.96
C HIS A 139 -4.76 -38.22 18.57
N GLY A 140 -5.81 -38.25 17.73
CA GLY A 140 -7.21 -38.24 18.18
C GLY A 140 -7.74 -36.86 18.60
N GLN A 141 -7.03 -35.78 18.25
CA GLN A 141 -7.53 -34.41 18.34
C GLN A 141 -7.69 -33.84 16.93
N ASN A 142 -8.84 -33.23 16.64
CA ASN A 142 -9.09 -32.56 15.36
C ASN A 142 -8.71 -31.08 15.49
N TYR A 143 -7.91 -30.60 14.56
CA TYR A 143 -7.56 -29.19 14.40
C TYR A 143 -8.25 -28.64 13.15
N GLU A 144 -8.88 -27.47 13.27
CA GLU A 144 -9.58 -26.78 12.18
C GLU A 144 -8.94 -25.40 11.93
N VAL A 145 -8.76 -25.02 10.67
CA VAL A 145 -8.43 -23.66 10.24
C VAL A 145 -9.54 -23.18 9.30
N LYS A 146 -10.50 -22.47 9.87
CA LYS A 146 -11.66 -21.87 9.20
C LYS A 146 -11.50 -20.35 9.03
N TYR A 147 -12.16 -19.79 8.01
CA TYR A 147 -12.31 -18.33 7.86
C TYR A 147 -13.15 -17.74 9.00
N LEU A 148 -12.57 -16.75 9.68
CA LEU A 148 -13.22 -15.90 10.67
C LEU A 148 -12.97 -14.44 10.27
N PRO A 149 -13.98 -13.66 9.86
CA PRO A 149 -13.76 -12.29 9.41
C PRO A 149 -13.32 -11.35 10.54
N GLY A 150 -13.73 -11.62 11.79
CA GLY A 150 -13.56 -10.73 12.95
C GLY A 150 -12.57 -11.26 14.00
N GLU A 151 -12.99 -11.32 15.25
CA GLU A 151 -12.19 -11.82 16.38
C GLU A 151 -11.93 -13.35 16.30
N SER A 152 -10.91 -13.82 17.01
CA SER A 152 -10.58 -15.25 17.12
C SER A 152 -11.60 -15.99 18.01
N ASP A 153 -12.05 -17.16 17.57
CA ASP A 153 -12.87 -18.10 18.36
C ASP A 153 -12.12 -18.78 19.53
N SER A 154 -10.80 -18.63 19.59
CA SER A 154 -9.92 -19.31 20.53
C SER A 154 -8.80 -18.39 21.01
N GLY A 155 -8.45 -18.51 22.29
CA GLY A 155 -7.42 -17.71 22.96
C GLY A 155 -5.97 -18.09 22.63
N LEU A 156 -5.75 -18.90 21.59
CA LEU A 156 -4.41 -19.20 21.09
C LEU A 156 -3.73 -17.90 20.62
N PHE A 157 -2.42 -17.80 20.82
CA PHE A 157 -1.61 -16.64 20.42
C PHE A 157 -1.99 -15.29 21.05
N GLY A 158 -2.68 -15.28 22.20
CA GLY A 158 -2.67 -14.15 23.13
C GLY A 158 -3.98 -13.37 23.30
N GLY A 159 -5.11 -13.86 22.78
CA GLY A 159 -6.43 -13.28 23.05
C GLY A 159 -7.40 -13.43 21.88
N ASN A 160 -8.11 -12.35 21.58
CA ASN A 160 -9.07 -12.25 20.46
C ASN A 160 -8.43 -11.82 19.13
N SER A 161 -7.15 -11.42 19.11
CA SER A 161 -6.44 -10.99 17.89
C SER A 161 -6.35 -12.13 16.87
N ASN A 162 -6.56 -11.84 15.58
CA ASN A 162 -6.88 -12.86 14.58
C ASN A 162 -6.27 -12.60 13.20
N TRP A 163 -5.75 -13.67 12.60
CA TRP A 163 -5.16 -13.72 11.26
C TRP A 163 -5.88 -14.71 10.32
N ARG A 164 -7.07 -15.20 10.72
CA ARG A 164 -7.92 -16.11 9.93
C ARG A 164 -8.99 -15.39 9.08
N GLY A 165 -8.79 -14.12 8.73
CA GLY A 165 -9.74 -13.37 7.90
C GLY A 165 -9.68 -11.84 7.99
N PRO A 166 -9.37 -11.20 9.13
CA PRO A 166 -9.32 -9.74 9.22
C PRO A 166 -8.31 -9.07 8.29
N ILE A 167 -8.52 -7.79 8.01
CA ILE A 167 -7.67 -6.95 7.17
C ILE A 167 -6.66 -6.22 8.05
N TRP A 168 -5.38 -6.42 7.74
CA TRP A 168 -4.25 -5.81 8.43
C TRP A 168 -3.53 -4.83 7.48
N LEU A 169 -3.35 -3.57 7.91
CA LEU A 169 -2.75 -2.54 7.05
C LEU A 169 -1.27 -2.76 6.67
N PRO A 170 -0.35 -3.29 7.52
CA PRO A 170 1.06 -3.40 7.14
C PRO A 170 1.31 -4.46 6.05
N VAL A 171 0.57 -5.57 6.05
CA VAL A 171 0.63 -6.58 4.98
C VAL A 171 0.01 -6.05 3.68
N ASN A 172 -1.12 -5.34 3.77
CA ASN A 172 -1.73 -4.65 2.62
C ASN A 172 -0.77 -3.59 2.02
N PHE A 173 0.00 -2.89 2.86
CA PHE A 173 1.04 -1.97 2.41
C PHE A 173 2.15 -2.66 1.62
N LEU A 174 2.62 -3.81 2.09
CA LEU A 174 3.62 -4.60 1.36
C LEU A 174 3.08 -5.16 0.05
N ILE A 175 1.81 -5.58 -0.01
CA ILE A 175 1.12 -5.97 -1.27
C ILE A 175 1.09 -4.80 -2.25
N VAL A 176 0.65 -3.61 -1.81
CA VAL A 176 0.56 -2.39 -2.63
C VAL A 176 1.93 -1.99 -3.19
N GLU A 177 2.97 -1.88 -2.35
CA GLU A 177 4.32 -1.52 -2.81
C GLU A 177 4.92 -2.62 -3.71
N SER A 178 4.55 -3.90 -3.54
CA SER A 178 4.98 -5.00 -4.43
C SER A 178 4.34 -4.90 -5.81
N LEU A 179 3.02 -4.67 -5.89
CA LEU A 179 2.31 -4.42 -7.13
C LEU A 179 2.90 -3.23 -7.90
N GLN A 180 3.27 -2.15 -7.19
CA GLN A 180 3.94 -0.99 -7.78
C GLN A 180 5.34 -1.34 -8.33
N LYS A 181 6.16 -2.14 -7.61
CA LYS A 181 7.45 -2.62 -8.15
C LYS A 181 7.29 -3.48 -9.39
N PHE A 182 6.34 -4.43 -9.40
CA PHE A 182 6.05 -5.25 -10.57
C PHE A 182 5.54 -4.39 -11.75
N TYR A 183 4.73 -3.35 -11.48
CA TYR A 183 4.35 -2.37 -12.50
C TYR A 183 5.55 -1.62 -13.09
N LEU A 184 6.51 -1.19 -12.28
CA LEU A 184 7.74 -0.55 -12.78
C LEU A 184 8.56 -1.47 -13.71
N TYR A 185 8.37 -2.79 -13.65
CA TYR A 185 9.02 -3.75 -14.54
C TYR A 185 8.19 -4.08 -15.79
N TYR A 186 6.93 -4.52 -15.61
CA TYR A 186 6.07 -4.98 -16.72
C TYR A 186 5.26 -3.86 -17.41
N GLY A 187 5.15 -2.68 -16.79
CA GLY A 187 4.37 -1.53 -17.26
C GLY A 187 2.87 -1.81 -17.43
N SER A 188 2.24 -1.05 -18.33
CA SER A 188 0.82 -1.21 -18.68
C SER A 188 0.53 -2.47 -19.52
N SER A 189 1.55 -3.24 -19.91
CA SER A 189 1.41 -4.45 -20.75
C SER A 189 0.86 -5.66 -19.99
N LEU A 190 1.24 -5.83 -18.72
CA LEU A 190 0.70 -6.87 -17.86
C LEU A 190 -0.58 -6.36 -17.19
N LYS A 191 -1.70 -6.99 -17.55
CA LYS A 191 -3.02 -6.71 -16.98
C LYS A 191 -3.61 -7.99 -16.39
N VAL A 192 -4.30 -7.85 -15.27
CA VAL A 192 -5.03 -8.91 -14.57
C VAL A 192 -6.47 -8.47 -14.37
N GLU A 193 -7.38 -9.43 -14.22
CA GLU A 193 -8.78 -9.14 -13.93
C GLU A 193 -8.92 -8.63 -12.49
N CYS A 194 -9.60 -7.50 -12.27
CA CYS A 194 -9.71 -6.89 -10.95
C CYS A 194 -11.04 -6.10 -10.78
N PRO A 195 -11.98 -6.57 -9.94
CA PRO A 195 -11.99 -7.88 -9.28
C PRO A 195 -12.04 -9.06 -10.27
N LYS A 196 -11.71 -10.27 -9.80
CA LYS A 196 -11.93 -11.52 -10.55
C LYS A 196 -13.40 -11.65 -10.97
N GLY A 197 -13.66 -12.22 -12.15
CA GLY A 197 -15.00 -12.37 -12.71
C GLY A 197 -15.71 -11.07 -13.13
N SER A 198 -15.09 -9.89 -12.97
CA SER A 198 -15.70 -8.60 -13.32
C SER A 198 -15.57 -8.20 -14.80
N GLY A 199 -14.75 -8.92 -15.58
CA GLY A 199 -14.36 -8.57 -16.94
C GLY A 199 -13.48 -7.30 -17.06
N LYS A 200 -13.15 -6.62 -15.96
CA LYS A 200 -12.32 -5.40 -15.97
C LYS A 200 -10.85 -5.76 -15.76
N TYR A 201 -10.05 -5.64 -16.83
CA TYR A 201 -8.62 -5.89 -16.82
C TYR A 201 -7.82 -4.61 -16.51
N LEU A 202 -7.14 -4.60 -15.37
CA LEU A 202 -6.35 -3.48 -14.85
C LEU A 202 -4.85 -3.80 -14.90
N ASN A 203 -4.01 -2.78 -15.08
CA ASN A 203 -2.56 -2.92 -14.89
C ASN A 203 -2.21 -2.94 -13.39
N LEU A 204 -1.00 -3.39 -13.04
CA LEU A 204 -0.64 -3.60 -11.62
C LEU A 204 -0.63 -2.33 -10.75
N ALA A 205 -0.41 -1.14 -11.33
CA ALA A 205 -0.56 0.12 -10.59
C ALA A 205 -2.04 0.48 -10.33
N GLN A 206 -2.93 0.20 -11.29
CA GLN A 206 -4.38 0.35 -11.12
C GLN A 206 -4.95 -0.65 -10.11
N VAL A 207 -4.42 -1.87 -10.05
CA VAL A 207 -4.74 -2.86 -8.99
C VAL A 207 -4.28 -2.35 -7.62
N ALA A 208 -3.07 -1.78 -7.52
CA ALA A 208 -2.60 -1.16 -6.29
C ALA A 208 -3.52 0.01 -5.86
N GLU A 209 -3.92 0.89 -6.79
CA GLU A 209 -4.86 1.99 -6.53
C GLU A 209 -6.24 1.49 -6.06
N GLU A 210 -6.80 0.44 -6.67
CA GLU A 210 -8.07 -0.18 -6.22
C GLU A 210 -7.99 -0.68 -4.77
N ILE A 211 -6.90 -1.36 -4.41
CA ILE A 211 -6.65 -1.83 -3.03
C ILE A 211 -6.47 -0.64 -2.08
N GLN A 212 -5.71 0.38 -2.48
CA GLN A 212 -5.52 1.62 -1.70
C GLN A 212 -6.87 2.34 -1.44
N HIS A 213 -7.75 2.42 -2.44
CA HIS A 213 -9.08 3.00 -2.29
C HIS A 213 -9.92 2.22 -1.28
N ARG A 214 -9.99 0.89 -1.40
CA ARG A 214 -10.70 0.01 -0.45
C ARG A 214 -10.20 0.19 1.00
N LEU A 215 -8.90 0.35 1.20
CA LEU A 215 -8.31 0.61 2.51
C LEU A 215 -8.59 2.03 3.04
N ILE A 216 -8.72 3.03 2.16
CA ILE A 216 -9.18 4.38 2.53
C ILE A 216 -10.67 4.37 2.91
N HIS A 217 -11.48 3.48 2.29
CA HIS A 217 -12.93 3.34 2.56
C HIS A 217 -13.25 2.89 3.99
N LEU A 218 -12.27 2.35 4.73
CA LEU A 218 -12.38 2.11 6.17
C LEU A 218 -12.63 3.40 6.97
N PHE A 219 -12.01 4.53 6.57
CA PHE A 219 -11.88 5.74 7.40
C PHE A 219 -12.73 6.94 6.93
N ILE A 220 -13.23 6.90 5.70
CA ILE A 220 -14.15 7.93 5.16
C ILE A 220 -15.60 7.52 5.37
N ARG A 221 -16.52 8.50 5.34
CA ARG A 221 -17.95 8.25 5.47
C ARG A 221 -18.53 7.71 4.16
N ASP A 222 -19.47 6.77 4.26
CA ASP A 222 -20.30 6.33 3.14
C ASP A 222 -21.47 7.30 2.87
N VAL A 223 -22.33 6.94 1.92
CA VAL A 223 -23.53 7.72 1.55
C VAL A 223 -24.54 7.92 2.69
N ASN A 224 -24.45 7.13 3.78
CA ASN A 224 -25.29 7.23 4.97
C ASN A 224 -24.61 8.06 6.09
N GLY A 225 -23.39 8.54 5.85
CA GLY A 225 -22.59 9.26 6.84
C GLY A 225 -21.85 8.36 7.84
N LYS A 226 -21.93 7.03 7.72
CA LYS A 226 -21.28 6.08 8.64
C LYS A 226 -19.90 5.68 8.12
N ARG A 227 -18.96 5.34 9.00
CA ARG A 227 -17.65 4.77 8.62
C ARG A 227 -17.67 3.27 8.82
N ALA A 228 -17.00 2.52 7.95
CA ALA A 228 -16.83 1.09 8.17
C ALA A 228 -16.04 0.82 9.46
N SER A 229 -14.97 1.57 9.75
CA SER A 229 -14.17 1.41 10.98
C SER A 229 -14.96 1.57 12.29
N ASN A 230 -16.05 2.32 12.28
CA ASN A 230 -16.93 2.49 13.44
C ASN A 230 -17.87 1.29 13.69
N GLY A 231 -18.05 0.42 12.69
CA GLY A 231 -19.14 -0.56 12.66
C GLY A 231 -20.52 0.11 12.87
N ASP A 232 -21.45 -0.63 13.45
CA ASP A 232 -22.79 -0.14 13.82
C ASP A 232 -22.81 0.66 15.14
N CYS A 233 -21.70 1.29 15.53
CA CYS A 233 -21.64 2.12 16.72
C CYS A 233 -22.23 3.52 16.46
N ASP A 234 -23.51 3.72 16.78
CA ASP A 234 -24.20 5.01 16.57
C ASP A 234 -23.55 6.18 17.34
N LEU A 235 -22.90 5.92 18.47
CA LEU A 235 -22.10 6.93 19.18
C LEU A 235 -20.96 7.46 18.28
N LEU A 236 -20.22 6.57 17.60
CA LEU A 236 -19.10 6.94 16.75
C LEU A 236 -19.51 7.42 15.35
N ASN A 237 -20.76 7.14 14.93
CA ASN A 237 -21.28 7.53 13.61
C ASN A 237 -22.13 8.81 13.64
N GLU A 238 -23.01 8.96 14.63
CA GLU A 238 -24.12 9.94 14.60
C GLU A 238 -24.00 11.04 15.67
N ASP A 239 -23.44 10.74 16.85
CA ASP A 239 -23.34 11.73 17.93
C ASP A 239 -22.47 12.93 17.53
N LYS A 240 -22.97 14.13 17.84
CA LYS A 240 -22.36 15.41 17.42
C LYS A 240 -20.95 15.66 17.97
N HIS A 241 -20.58 15.05 19.10
CA HIS A 241 -19.26 15.17 19.71
C HIS A 241 -18.30 14.10 19.17
N PHE A 242 -18.76 12.85 19.05
CA PHE A 242 -17.88 11.72 18.73
C PHE A 242 -17.73 11.43 17.23
N LYS A 243 -18.71 11.76 16.38
CA LYS A 243 -18.71 11.37 14.95
C LYS A 243 -17.55 11.87 14.11
N ASN A 244 -16.82 12.88 14.57
CA ASN A 244 -15.68 13.46 13.88
C ASN A 244 -14.34 12.85 14.30
N TYR A 245 -14.29 12.08 15.39
CA TYR A 245 -13.09 11.33 15.76
C TYR A 245 -12.92 10.12 14.84
N VAL A 246 -11.66 9.80 14.52
CA VAL A 246 -11.27 8.66 13.68
C VAL A 246 -10.30 7.82 14.50
N LEU A 247 -10.78 6.65 14.94
CA LEU A 247 -9.98 5.71 15.72
C LEU A 247 -9.09 4.87 14.80
N PHE A 248 -7.93 4.48 15.32
CA PHE A 248 -6.91 3.72 14.61
C PHE A 248 -6.84 2.34 15.23
N TYR A 249 -7.50 1.37 14.61
CA TYR A 249 -7.62 0.01 15.13
C TYR A 249 -6.41 -0.85 14.78
N GLU A 250 -6.27 -1.98 15.49
CA GLU A 250 -5.19 -2.95 15.29
C GLU A 250 -5.34 -3.67 13.94
N TYR A 251 -6.57 -4.11 13.68
CA TYR A 251 -7.04 -4.75 12.45
C TYR A 251 -8.52 -4.44 12.22
N PHE A 252 -9.05 -4.81 11.06
CA PHE A 252 -10.42 -4.51 10.64
C PHE A 252 -11.13 -5.79 10.19
N GLU A 253 -12.42 -5.94 10.50
CA GLU A 253 -13.18 -7.14 10.13
C GLU A 253 -13.26 -7.34 8.62
N GLY A 254 -12.94 -8.54 8.17
CA GLY A 254 -12.75 -8.90 6.76
C GLY A 254 -13.94 -8.64 5.85
N ASP A 255 -15.17 -8.64 6.36
CA ASP A 255 -16.39 -8.46 5.55
C ASP A 255 -17.17 -7.16 5.84
N THR A 256 -17.02 -6.55 7.03
CA THR A 256 -17.74 -5.31 7.40
C THR A 256 -16.84 -4.07 7.44
N GLY A 257 -15.53 -4.25 7.60
CA GLY A 257 -14.56 -3.19 7.87
C GLY A 257 -14.61 -2.62 9.29
N ARG A 258 -15.37 -3.21 10.23
CA ARG A 258 -15.42 -2.71 11.63
C ARG A 258 -14.05 -2.83 12.30
N GLY A 259 -13.67 -1.79 13.04
CA GLY A 259 -12.39 -1.76 13.76
C GLY A 259 -12.35 -2.74 14.93
N LEU A 260 -11.23 -3.45 15.09
CA LEU A 260 -11.02 -4.47 16.11
C LEU A 260 -9.63 -4.35 16.77
N GLY A 261 -9.46 -5.03 17.91
CA GLY A 261 -8.27 -4.92 18.74
C GLY A 261 -8.05 -3.52 19.32
N ALA A 262 -6.79 -3.12 19.51
CA ALA A 262 -6.42 -1.83 20.10
C ALA A 262 -6.83 -0.60 19.24
N GLY A 263 -7.88 0.12 19.65
CA GLY A 263 -8.44 1.29 18.94
C GLY A 263 -7.60 2.58 18.93
N HIS A 264 -6.37 2.56 19.44
CA HIS A 264 -5.40 3.67 19.40
C HIS A 264 -4.05 3.25 18.77
N GLN A 265 -4.04 2.24 17.91
CA GLN A 265 -2.89 1.71 17.19
C GLN A 265 -2.43 2.66 16.05
N THR A 266 -1.99 3.86 16.40
CA THR A 266 -1.35 4.83 15.48
C THR A 266 0.06 4.43 15.05
N GLY A 267 0.45 3.17 15.27
CA GLY A 267 1.57 2.49 14.62
C GLY A 267 1.25 2.16 13.16
N TRP A 268 1.18 0.88 12.80
CA TRP A 268 1.00 0.47 11.38
C TRP A 268 -0.28 0.99 10.73
N THR A 269 -1.34 1.29 11.49
CA THR A 269 -2.60 1.79 10.92
C THR A 269 -2.46 3.23 10.41
N ALA A 270 -1.42 3.96 10.83
CA ALA A 270 -1.07 5.27 10.26
C ALA A 270 -0.60 5.20 8.79
N LEU A 271 -0.29 4.01 8.25
CA LEU A 271 0.08 3.81 6.84
C LEU A 271 -1.01 4.31 5.85
N VAL A 272 -2.26 4.40 6.28
CA VAL A 272 -3.34 5.02 5.49
C VAL A 272 -3.01 6.44 5.04
N ALA A 273 -2.21 7.20 5.80
CA ALA A 273 -1.78 8.55 5.43
C ALA A 273 -0.94 8.58 4.13
N LYS A 274 -0.15 7.53 3.86
CA LYS A 274 0.62 7.37 2.61
C LYS A 274 -0.29 7.09 1.42
N TRP A 275 -1.36 6.30 1.59
CA TRP A 275 -2.35 6.07 0.52
C TRP A 275 -3.23 7.30 0.27
N ILE A 276 -3.62 8.03 1.32
CA ILE A 276 -4.32 9.32 1.18
C ILE A 276 -3.43 10.35 0.47
N HIS A 277 -2.14 10.39 0.78
CA HIS A 277 -1.17 11.26 0.10
C HIS A 277 -1.02 10.92 -1.39
N ASP A 278 -1.00 9.63 -1.74
CA ASP A 278 -0.69 9.15 -3.09
C ASP A 278 -1.92 9.10 -4.00
N THR A 279 -3.07 8.66 -3.48
CA THR A 279 -4.31 8.34 -4.23
C THR A 279 -5.57 9.04 -3.68
N GLY A 280 -5.48 9.81 -2.59
CA GLY A 280 -6.65 10.45 -1.96
C GLY A 280 -7.40 11.49 -2.84
N ILE A 281 -6.82 11.91 -3.97
CA ILE A 281 -7.46 12.80 -4.95
C ILE A 281 -8.28 12.01 -6.00
N SER A 282 -7.87 10.78 -6.34
CA SER A 282 -8.60 9.87 -7.24
C SER A 282 -9.56 8.93 -6.50
N CYS A 283 -9.49 8.89 -5.16
CA CYS A 283 -10.32 8.02 -4.33
C CYS A 283 -11.81 8.32 -4.46
N ARG A 284 -12.56 7.36 -5.03
CA ARG A 284 -14.02 7.38 -5.12
C ARG A 284 -14.68 7.26 -3.73
N VAL A 285 -15.90 7.76 -3.59
CA VAL A 285 -16.73 7.60 -2.37
C VAL A 285 -17.12 6.11 -2.19
N PRO A 286 -17.26 5.58 -0.95
CA PRO A 286 -17.69 4.21 -0.73
C PRO A 286 -19.18 4.02 -1.07
N LYS A 287 -19.55 2.82 -1.52
CA LYS A 287 -20.95 2.37 -1.72
C LYS A 287 -21.80 3.23 -2.67
N THR A 288 -21.22 3.99 -3.60
CA THR A 288 -21.93 4.34 -4.84
C THR A 288 -22.27 3.04 -5.59
N PRO A 289 -23.53 2.79 -5.98
CA PRO A 289 -23.87 1.63 -6.81
C PRO A 289 -23.02 1.61 -8.09
N LYS A 290 -22.63 0.42 -8.57
CA LYS A 290 -21.99 0.24 -9.89
C LYS A 290 -22.98 0.61 -10.99
N THR A 291 -23.16 1.90 -11.28
CA THR A 291 -23.86 2.36 -12.49
C THR A 291 -23.03 1.97 -13.69
N ASP A 292 -23.62 1.20 -14.59
CA ASP A 292 -23.01 0.79 -15.86
C ASP A 292 -22.44 2.02 -16.61
N ASP A 293 -21.28 1.86 -17.28
CA ASP A 293 -20.40 2.94 -17.78
C ASP A 293 -20.95 3.65 -19.04
N ARG A 294 -22.26 3.93 -19.06
CA ARG A 294 -23.05 4.40 -20.22
C ARG A 294 -23.93 5.62 -19.91
N ARG A 295 -23.50 6.49 -19.00
CA ARG A 295 -24.04 7.87 -18.90
C ARG A 295 -22.91 8.90 -18.86
N PRO A 296 -22.86 9.89 -19.77
CA PRO A 296 -22.09 11.09 -19.53
C PRO A 296 -22.67 11.82 -18.29
N SER A 297 -21.85 12.61 -17.61
CA SER A 297 -22.14 13.22 -16.30
C SER A 297 -23.20 14.34 -16.35
N TYR A 298 -24.43 13.99 -16.69
CA TYR A 298 -25.61 14.87 -16.67
C TYR A 298 -26.37 14.72 -15.34
N PHE A 299 -25.76 15.22 -14.27
CA PHE A 299 -26.48 15.53 -13.01
C PHE A 299 -26.10 16.91 -12.45
N LEU A 300 -25.96 17.88 -13.38
CA LEU A 300 -25.86 19.30 -13.02
C LEU A 300 -26.60 20.20 -14.04
N GLN A 301 -27.85 19.84 -14.36
CA GLN A 301 -28.73 20.66 -15.19
C GLN A 301 -30.09 20.85 -14.52
N LYS A 302 -30.27 21.96 -13.79
CA LYS A 302 -31.60 22.48 -13.46
C LYS A 302 -32.36 22.74 -14.76
N HIS A 303 -33.58 22.22 -14.86
CA HIS A 303 -34.61 22.84 -15.71
C HIS A 303 -35.44 23.80 -14.83
N GLY A 304 -35.86 24.93 -15.40
CA GLY A 304 -36.88 25.81 -14.80
C GLY A 304 -38.29 25.18 -14.89
N THR A 305 -39.38 25.87 -14.54
CA THR A 305 -39.57 27.35 -14.51
C THR A 305 -40.65 27.77 -13.47
N ASN A 306 -40.55 28.92 -12.77
CA ASN A 306 -39.43 29.87 -12.65
C ASN A 306 -38.83 29.86 -11.22
N ASP A 307 -39.02 30.77 -10.26
CA ASP A 307 -39.73 32.07 -10.12
C ASP A 307 -38.88 33.03 -9.25
N GLU A 308 -39.41 34.20 -8.85
CA GLU A 308 -38.69 35.27 -8.11
C GLU A 308 -38.28 34.87 -6.68
N ASP A 309 -36.97 34.87 -6.34
CA ASP A 309 -36.34 35.97 -5.57
C ASP A 309 -34.84 35.77 -5.24
N ILE A 310 -34.12 36.90 -5.06
CA ILE A 310 -32.85 37.12 -4.31
C ILE A 310 -31.64 36.19 -4.57
N TYR A 311 -30.57 36.75 -5.18
CA TYR A 311 -29.18 36.31 -4.99
C TYR A 311 -28.63 36.80 -3.64
N PRO A 312 -27.80 36.02 -2.94
CA PRO A 312 -26.36 36.33 -2.96
C PRO A 312 -25.45 35.31 -3.66
N ASP A 313 -24.18 35.69 -3.74
CA ASP A 313 -23.08 35.06 -4.47
C ASP A 313 -22.26 34.14 -3.54
N ASP A 314 -22.55 32.84 -3.53
CA ASP A 314 -21.85 31.82 -2.72
C ASP A 314 -21.52 30.56 -3.55
N GLN A 315 -20.46 30.61 -4.37
CA GLN A 315 -19.91 29.41 -5.04
C GLN A 315 -18.74 28.74 -4.30
N ASP A 316 -18.17 29.38 -3.27
CA ASP A 316 -17.01 28.86 -2.55
C ASP A 316 -17.34 27.73 -1.55
N ASP A 317 -18.60 27.60 -1.13
CA ASP A 317 -19.00 26.82 0.06
C ASP A 317 -18.71 25.31 -0.04
N LEU A 318 -18.86 24.73 -1.24
CA LEU A 318 -18.50 23.32 -1.49
C LEU A 318 -16.99 23.02 -1.33
N SER A 319 -16.13 24.04 -1.44
CA SER A 319 -14.70 23.90 -1.14
C SER A 319 -14.41 24.02 0.36
N GLN A 320 -15.19 24.83 1.09
CA GLN A 320 -15.06 25.00 2.54
C GLN A 320 -15.54 23.76 3.30
N SER A 321 -16.55 23.04 2.77
CA SER A 321 -17.08 21.79 3.35
C SER A 321 -16.03 20.67 3.57
N PHE A 322 -14.86 20.74 2.91
CA PHE A 322 -13.75 19.78 3.09
C PHE A 322 -12.47 20.44 3.61
N SER A 323 -12.54 21.70 4.02
CA SER A 323 -11.44 22.34 4.74
C SER A 323 -11.30 21.75 6.16
N PRO A 324 -10.08 21.47 6.65
CA PRO A 324 -9.90 21.00 8.02
C PRO A 324 -10.23 22.13 8.99
N TYR A 325 -11.18 21.88 9.89
CA TYR A 325 -11.67 22.86 10.88
C TYR A 325 -10.50 23.45 11.69
N MET A 326 -10.16 24.72 11.46
CA MET A 326 -8.99 25.37 12.08
C MET A 326 -9.24 25.74 13.54
N SER A 327 -9.26 24.73 14.41
CA SER A 327 -9.27 24.87 15.87
C SER A 327 -8.15 24.07 16.53
N THR A 328 -6.93 24.15 15.97
CA THR A 328 -5.69 23.70 16.61
C THR A 328 -4.89 24.91 17.12
N PRO A 329 -4.23 24.85 18.29
CA PRO A 329 -3.66 26.03 18.96
C PRO A 329 -2.30 26.50 18.37
N PHE A 330 -2.00 26.17 17.12
CA PHE A 330 -0.71 26.48 16.48
C PHE A 330 -0.88 27.53 15.37
N PRO A 331 -0.48 28.80 15.60
CA PRO A 331 -0.61 29.85 14.61
C PRO A 331 0.50 29.73 13.54
N GLY A 332 0.17 29.10 12.41
CA GLY A 332 1.08 29.05 11.27
C GLY A 332 0.44 28.45 10.02
N ASN A 333 0.54 29.17 8.90
CA ASN A 333 0.20 28.63 7.58
C ASN A 333 1.22 27.56 7.18
N LEU A 334 0.92 26.30 7.47
CA LEU A 334 1.71 25.14 7.07
C LEU A 334 1.64 24.93 5.55
N THR A 335 2.41 25.73 4.81
CA THR A 335 2.62 25.53 3.38
C THR A 335 3.26 24.16 3.14
N ARG A 336 2.49 23.23 2.54
CA ARG A 336 2.86 21.83 2.30
C ARG A 336 4.24 21.73 1.64
N ARG A 337 5.27 21.41 2.44
CA ARG A 337 6.63 21.12 1.96
C ARG A 337 6.54 19.86 1.08
N ARG A 338 6.71 20.00 -0.24
CA ARG A 338 6.55 18.91 -1.22
C ARG A 338 7.75 17.96 -1.25
N SER A 339 8.12 17.42 -0.09
CA SER A 339 9.19 16.43 0.09
C SER A 339 8.56 15.06 0.34
N GLY A 340 8.56 14.21 -0.69
CA GLY A 340 7.87 12.92 -0.67
C GLY A 340 7.05 12.68 -1.93
N LYS A 341 7.69 12.66 -3.11
CA LYS A 341 7.06 12.04 -4.29
C LYS A 341 6.98 10.53 -4.01
N SER A 342 5.78 9.95 -4.15
CA SER A 342 5.61 8.49 -4.22
C SER A 342 6.49 7.88 -5.31
N LEU A 343 6.87 6.61 -5.19
CA LEU A 343 7.69 5.91 -6.19
C LEU A 343 7.05 5.95 -7.60
N LEU A 344 5.71 5.85 -7.66
CA LEU A 344 4.94 6.11 -8.88
C LEU A 344 5.10 7.57 -9.35
N ASN A 345 4.84 8.56 -8.48
CA ASN A 345 4.95 9.99 -8.80
C ASN A 345 6.40 10.45 -9.11
N LEU A 346 7.41 9.62 -8.89
CA LEU A 346 8.81 9.84 -9.25
C LEU A 346 9.16 9.29 -10.65
N THR A 347 8.40 8.32 -11.15
CA THR A 347 8.65 7.58 -12.39
C THR A 347 7.62 7.86 -13.50
N THR A 348 6.37 8.15 -13.13
CA THR A 348 5.20 8.25 -14.02
C THR A 348 5.11 9.57 -14.79
N ASP A 349 5.93 10.58 -14.46
CA ASP A 349 5.72 11.98 -14.86
C ASP A 349 6.16 12.33 -16.31
N VAL A 350 6.84 11.43 -17.06
CA VAL A 350 7.48 11.79 -18.36
C VAL A 350 7.36 10.79 -19.52
N LEU A 351 7.55 9.47 -19.33
CA LEU A 351 7.91 8.57 -20.46
C LEU A 351 6.87 7.51 -20.88
N ASP A 352 6.14 6.90 -19.94
CA ASP A 352 5.54 5.56 -20.17
C ASP A 352 4.00 5.53 -20.27
N MET A 353 3.32 6.66 -20.51
CA MET A 353 1.86 6.71 -20.75
C MET A 353 1.52 7.06 -22.21
N THR A 354 0.58 6.32 -22.82
CA THR A 354 0.00 6.70 -24.12
C THR A 354 -0.88 7.95 -24.02
N ASP A 355 -1.13 8.62 -25.15
CA ASP A 355 -2.04 9.79 -25.19
C ASP A 355 -3.46 9.48 -24.70
N GLU A 356 -3.93 8.23 -24.82
CA GLU A 356 -5.24 7.83 -24.28
C GLU A 356 -5.21 7.61 -22.76
N GLU A 357 -4.15 7.01 -22.23
CA GLU A 357 -3.94 6.87 -20.78
C GLU A 357 -3.74 8.24 -20.12
N LEU A 358 -2.95 9.13 -20.71
CA LEU A 358 -2.82 10.54 -20.29
C LEU A 358 -4.18 11.25 -20.28
N LYS A 359 -5.05 10.96 -21.25
CA LYS A 359 -6.37 11.60 -21.41
C LYS A 359 -7.41 11.02 -20.45
N ALA A 360 -7.33 9.73 -20.11
CA ALA A 360 -8.10 9.14 -19.01
C ALA A 360 -7.65 9.70 -17.65
N HIS A 361 -6.34 9.68 -17.38
CA HIS A 361 -5.76 10.15 -16.12
C HIS A 361 -6.03 11.64 -15.88
N ARG A 362 -5.97 12.48 -16.93
CA ARG A 362 -6.31 13.92 -16.84
C ARG A 362 -7.82 14.21 -16.72
N ARG A 363 -8.70 13.33 -17.21
CA ARG A 363 -10.16 13.47 -17.02
C ARG A 363 -10.57 13.24 -15.56
N ASN A 364 -9.82 12.40 -14.84
CA ASN A 364 -10.08 12.07 -13.44
C ASN A 364 -9.40 13.05 -12.44
N LEU A 365 -8.80 14.15 -12.93
CA LEU A 365 -8.15 15.18 -12.12
C LEU A 365 -8.93 16.50 -12.16
N PRO A 366 -9.64 16.89 -11.09
CA PRO A 366 -10.31 18.19 -11.03
C PRO A 366 -9.33 19.37 -11.11
N GLY A 367 -9.66 20.39 -11.91
CA GLY A 367 -9.17 21.76 -11.71
C GLY A 367 -7.88 22.21 -12.42
N LEU A 368 -7.21 21.40 -13.24
CA LEU A 368 -5.95 21.81 -13.91
C LEU A 368 -6.12 22.45 -15.30
N SER A 369 -6.80 23.60 -15.36
CA SER A 369 -6.69 24.52 -16.52
C SER A 369 -5.45 25.41 -16.40
N ARG A 370 -4.68 25.55 -17.48
CA ARG A 370 -3.50 26.44 -17.54
C ARG A 370 -3.82 27.93 -17.69
N THR A 371 -5.09 28.34 -17.64
CA THR A 371 -5.52 29.72 -17.93
C THR A 371 -5.47 30.70 -16.75
N ALA A 372 -5.27 30.22 -15.51
CA ALA A 372 -5.40 31.04 -14.30
C ALA A 372 -4.09 31.76 -13.84
N SER A 373 -2.96 31.54 -14.51
CA SER A 373 -1.64 32.00 -14.04
C SER A 373 -1.06 33.22 -14.79
N LEU A 374 -1.91 34.05 -15.41
CA LEU A 374 -1.51 35.25 -16.16
C LEU A 374 -2.40 36.47 -15.83
N ALA A 375 -2.41 36.87 -14.55
CA ALA A 375 -3.04 38.11 -14.09
C ALA A 375 -2.21 38.81 -13.02
N SER A 376 -2.15 40.15 -13.10
CA SER A 376 -1.63 41.09 -12.09
C SER A 376 -0.17 40.95 -11.63
N SER A 377 0.77 41.29 -12.53
CA SER A 377 2.00 41.97 -12.12
C SER A 377 1.85 43.49 -12.32
N LYS A 378 1.51 44.24 -11.26
CA LYS A 378 1.61 45.71 -11.25
C LYS A 378 2.20 46.22 -9.94
N SER A 379 3.16 47.14 -10.08
CA SER A 379 3.83 47.83 -8.97
C SER A 379 2.94 48.92 -8.37
N GLY A 380 3.10 49.17 -7.06
CA GLY A 380 2.45 50.25 -6.33
C GLY A 380 3.23 50.63 -5.07
N TYR A 381 3.96 51.74 -5.12
CA TYR A 381 4.65 52.33 -3.97
C TYR A 381 3.67 53.08 -3.05
N VAL A 382 3.70 52.79 -1.73
CA VAL A 382 3.28 53.71 -0.67
C VAL A 382 4.27 53.58 0.51
N SER A 383 4.47 54.66 1.27
CA SER A 383 5.52 54.78 2.30
C SER A 383 5.04 54.47 3.73
N ALA A 384 5.94 54.61 4.70
CA ALA A 384 5.82 54.15 6.08
C ALA A 384 4.86 54.94 6.99
N GLY A 385 4.37 54.24 8.01
CA GLY A 385 3.78 54.74 9.26
C GLY A 385 4.03 53.68 10.35
N GLY A 386 4.27 54.07 11.60
CA GLY A 386 4.83 53.17 12.62
C GLY A 386 4.13 53.17 13.98
N ALA A 387 4.78 52.50 14.95
CA ALA A 387 4.34 52.22 16.32
C ALA A 387 3.20 51.18 16.47
N SER A 388 3.15 50.31 17.49
CA SER A 388 4.20 49.89 18.43
C SER A 388 3.78 48.67 19.27
N GLY A 389 4.69 47.72 19.48
CA GLY A 389 4.80 46.96 20.75
C GLY A 389 3.84 45.79 21.01
N SER A 390 4.31 44.57 20.71
CA SER A 390 4.23 43.42 21.63
C SER A 390 5.13 42.28 21.11
N GLU A 391 5.95 41.70 21.99
CA GLU A 391 6.94 40.66 21.61
C GLU A 391 6.33 39.25 21.66
N VAL A 392 6.57 38.45 20.62
CA VAL A 392 6.40 36.99 20.66
C VAL A 392 7.59 36.34 19.96
N LEU A 393 8.36 35.52 20.70
CA LEU A 393 9.62 34.92 20.25
C LEU A 393 9.41 33.75 19.28
N SER A 394 9.16 34.07 18.01
CA SER A 394 9.18 33.10 16.90
C SER A 394 10.63 32.63 16.62
N ARG A 395 11.02 31.46 17.16
CA ARG A 395 12.24 30.75 16.73
C ARG A 395 12.09 30.29 15.26
N LYS A 396 12.63 31.08 14.32
CA LYS A 396 12.83 30.62 12.94
C LYS A 396 13.99 29.62 12.92
N SER A 397 13.68 28.35 12.63
CA SER A 397 14.71 27.42 12.16
C SER A 397 14.97 27.72 10.69
N SER A 398 16.13 28.33 10.42
CA SER A 398 16.70 28.45 9.08
C SER A 398 17.99 27.64 9.05
N CYS A 399 17.90 26.38 8.64
CA CYS A 399 19.10 25.60 8.31
C CYS A 399 19.86 26.33 7.20
N SER A 400 21.12 26.61 7.47
CA SER A 400 22.12 27.14 6.56
C SER A 400 22.90 26.00 5.90
N GLU A 401 23.57 26.26 4.78
CA GLU A 401 24.42 25.25 4.14
C GLU A 401 25.55 24.76 5.07
N SER A 402 25.98 25.61 6.02
CA SER A 402 26.89 25.24 7.10
C SER A 402 26.34 24.13 8.01
N ASP A 403 25.03 24.12 8.31
CA ASP A 403 24.44 23.11 9.20
C ASP A 403 24.38 21.72 8.54
N GLU A 404 24.15 21.67 7.22
CA GLU A 404 24.21 20.41 6.46
C GLU A 404 25.65 19.90 6.32
N ILE A 405 26.63 20.80 6.10
CA ILE A 405 28.05 20.44 6.06
C ILE A 405 28.51 19.89 7.42
N ASP A 406 28.11 20.50 8.53
CA ASP A 406 28.50 20.05 9.87
C ASP A 406 27.89 18.68 10.20
N PHE A 407 26.64 18.43 9.81
CA PHE A 407 26.01 17.10 9.91
C PHE A 407 26.76 16.04 9.08
N PHE A 408 27.13 16.34 7.84
CA PHE A 408 27.91 15.39 7.02
C PHE A 408 29.33 15.15 7.54
N ASN A 409 29.92 16.10 8.28
CA ASN A 409 31.19 15.88 8.98
C ASN A 409 31.00 15.01 10.22
N GLN A 410 29.99 15.27 11.06
CA GLN A 410 29.66 14.40 12.20
C GLN A 410 29.38 12.95 11.78
N VAL A 411 28.70 12.74 10.65
CA VAL A 411 28.48 11.39 10.09
C VAL A 411 29.78 10.75 9.59
N ARG A 412 30.73 11.50 9.03
CA ARG A 412 32.06 10.96 8.69
C ARG A 412 32.85 10.60 9.94
N ASP A 413 32.89 11.47 10.93
CA ASP A 413 33.65 11.24 12.17
C ASP A 413 33.08 10.06 12.96
N ALA A 414 31.75 9.88 12.96
CA ALA A 414 31.10 8.70 13.53
C ALA A 414 31.46 7.39 12.79
N ILE A 415 31.72 7.45 11.49
CA ILE A 415 32.16 6.30 10.68
C ILE A 415 33.67 6.04 10.84
N SER A 416 34.51 7.07 10.93
CA SER A 416 35.96 6.90 11.13
C SER A 416 36.31 6.44 12.55
N ASN A 417 35.48 6.79 13.53
CA ASN A 417 35.62 6.36 14.93
C ASN A 417 34.88 5.05 15.22
N TYR A 418 34.32 4.38 14.20
CA TYR A 418 33.70 3.06 14.32
C TYR A 418 34.77 1.96 14.22
N GLU A 419 35.48 1.72 15.31
CA GLU A 419 36.32 0.52 15.45
C GLU A 419 35.41 -0.70 15.73
N LEU A 420 35.55 -1.74 14.90
CA LEU A 420 35.05 -3.07 15.25
C LEU A 420 35.81 -3.57 16.47
N LYS A 421 35.12 -4.18 17.43
CA LYS A 421 35.79 -4.95 18.48
C LYS A 421 36.33 -6.25 17.87
N ASP A 422 37.60 -6.55 18.13
CA ASP A 422 38.24 -7.82 17.76
C ASP A 422 37.80 -9.01 18.65
N ASP A 423 36.50 -9.13 18.91
CA ASP A 423 35.83 -10.28 19.52
C ASP A 423 34.73 -10.79 18.55
N ASP A 424 35.16 -11.33 17.41
CA ASP A 424 34.52 -12.41 16.64
C ASP A 424 35.25 -12.61 15.28
N ASN A 425 36.51 -13.05 15.34
CA ASN A 425 37.20 -13.63 14.17
C ASN A 425 36.72 -15.07 13.90
N LEU A 426 35.40 -15.26 13.85
CA LEU A 426 34.78 -16.52 13.45
C LEU A 426 35.02 -16.76 11.97
N SER A 427 35.59 -17.92 11.64
CA SER A 427 35.79 -18.31 10.25
C SER A 427 34.43 -18.61 9.60
N GLY A 428 34.33 -18.42 8.27
CA GLY A 428 33.07 -18.60 7.55
C GLY A 428 32.46 -20.01 7.63
N ASP A 429 33.23 -20.98 8.11
CA ASP A 429 32.85 -22.40 8.21
C ASP A 429 32.25 -22.78 9.58
N GLU A 430 32.32 -21.92 10.60
CA GLU A 430 31.82 -22.22 11.96
C GLU A 430 30.33 -21.90 12.17
N LEU A 431 29.72 -21.09 11.29
CA LEU A 431 28.33 -20.67 11.41
C LEU A 431 27.32 -21.82 11.20
N GLU A 432 27.73 -22.93 10.58
CA GLU A 432 26.87 -24.11 10.37
C GLU A 432 26.74 -25.02 11.61
N SER A 433 27.47 -24.74 12.70
CA SER A 433 27.57 -25.64 13.86
C SER A 433 26.55 -25.41 14.99
N HIS A 434 25.79 -24.30 14.96
CA HIS A 434 24.96 -23.84 16.08
C HIS A 434 23.46 -23.70 15.79
N ILE A 435 22.89 -24.59 14.95
CA ILE A 435 21.47 -24.93 14.99
C ILE A 435 21.32 -26.47 14.96
N ASN A 436 20.96 -27.04 16.12
CA ASN A 436 20.46 -28.40 16.34
C ASN A 436 19.39 -28.33 17.43
#